data_AF-A0A8T2F0F9-F1
#
_entry.id   AF-A0A8T2F0F9-F1
#
_cell.length_a   1.000
_cell.length_b   1.000
_cell.length_c   1.000
_cell.angle_alpha   90.00
_cell.angle_beta   90.00
_cell.angle_gamma   90.00
#
_symmetry.space_group_name_H-M   'P 1'
#
loop_
_entity.id
_entity.type
_entity.pdbx_description
1 polymer ?
#
loop_
_entity_poly.entity_id
_entity_poly.type
_entity_poly.pdbx_seq_one_letter_code
_entity_poly.pdbx_strand_id
1 'polypeptide(L)'
;MGNLVDNKFTWVIQNFSSSQSRVVPSNQFVIGGCKWRLLVYPEGFNKSGDHLSLFLEVADPRSLPPGWSRHARYLLTIVNQHSDKISKRNEATKWFNQKIPGWGLSAMIPLTKLHAKDGGFLVNDELKIVAEVNVLEVIGKLDVPEESEEETQVTQPMKKVKVDYDHVESNDLMINETPPVSELMDVNGFQVLPSQVDFVKRIFEKHPDIAKDFRPKNPHLRKACMNFLLSLMETLCQPPQKLSNEDLVEADNALTYVKVSGFKVDWLEKKLEEVKKKKEEEQTGEARIQELEEELKEFKQKCLDREAMLEKEKAKVLTARAPLTLDDVI
;
A
#
# COMPACT_ATOMS: atom_id res chain seq x y z
N MET A 1 31.23 8.76 9.62
CA MET A 1 31.44 7.34 9.96
C MET A 1 30.10 6.66 9.78
N GLY A 2 29.99 5.68 8.87
CA GLY A 2 28.71 5.02 8.60
C GLY A 2 28.41 3.99 9.68
N ASN A 3 27.32 4.16 10.41
CA ASN A 3 26.81 3.12 11.30
C ASN A 3 26.26 1.97 10.44
N LEU A 4 26.91 0.81 10.51
CA LEU A 4 26.35 -0.45 10.06
C LEU A 4 25.29 -0.87 11.07
N VAL A 5 24.07 -0.38 10.86
CA VAL A 5 22.89 -0.96 11.51
C VAL A 5 22.56 -2.22 10.71
N ASP A 6 22.59 -3.40 11.34
CA ASP A 6 22.17 -4.64 10.68
C ASP A 6 20.69 -4.51 10.31
N ASN A 7 20.45 -4.27 9.03
CA ASN A 7 19.16 -3.93 8.48
C ASN A 7 18.50 -5.14 7.81
N LYS A 8 19.00 -6.35 8.08
CA LYS A 8 18.64 -7.55 7.33
C LYS A 8 18.16 -8.68 8.25
N PHE A 9 17.02 -9.26 7.89
CA PHE A 9 16.47 -10.44 8.52
C PHE A 9 16.36 -11.57 7.49
N THR A 10 16.80 -12.79 7.85
CA THR A 10 16.69 -13.98 7.00
C THR A 10 15.80 -15.01 7.68
N TRP A 11 14.84 -15.54 6.94
CA TRP A 11 13.89 -16.52 7.43
C TRP A 11 13.84 -17.72 6.48
N VAL A 12 13.95 -18.92 7.03
CA VAL A 12 13.81 -20.18 6.30
C VAL A 12 12.58 -20.90 6.81
N ILE A 13 11.66 -21.22 5.91
CA ILE A 13 10.46 -22.00 6.21
C ILE A 13 10.71 -23.42 5.77
N GLN A 14 10.68 -24.36 6.72
CA GLN A 14 10.87 -25.79 6.45
C GLN A 14 9.54 -26.48 6.15
N ASN A 15 9.60 -27.58 5.41
CA ASN A 15 8.44 -28.38 5.01
C ASN A 15 7.34 -27.52 4.35
N PHE A 16 7.74 -26.56 3.51
CA PHE A 16 6.86 -25.53 2.98
C PHE A 16 5.65 -26.11 2.26
N SER A 17 5.86 -27.13 1.42
CA SER A 17 4.80 -27.78 0.64
C SER A 17 3.80 -28.55 1.50
N SER A 18 4.17 -28.90 2.73
CA SER A 18 3.30 -29.63 3.67
C SER A 18 2.50 -28.70 4.60
N SER A 19 2.76 -27.38 4.56
CA SER A 19 2.07 -26.41 5.39
C SER A 19 0.64 -26.20 4.90
N GLN A 20 -0.35 -26.64 5.68
CA GLN A 20 -1.78 -26.39 5.42
C GLN A 20 -2.24 -25.03 5.96
N SER A 21 -1.31 -24.20 6.44
CA SER A 21 -1.65 -22.93 7.08
C SER A 21 -1.90 -21.85 6.05
N ARG A 22 -3.08 -21.21 6.14
CA ARG A 22 -3.46 -20.07 5.28
C ARG A 22 -2.47 -18.91 5.35
N VAL A 23 -1.86 -18.70 6.51
CA VAL A 23 -0.81 -17.72 6.75
C VAL A 23 0.27 -18.34 7.63
N VAL A 24 1.52 -18.10 7.28
CA VAL A 24 2.69 -18.51 8.05
C VAL A 24 3.38 -17.23 8.52
N PRO A 25 3.34 -16.92 9.83
CA PRO A 25 4.09 -15.80 10.39
C PRO A 25 5.54 -16.19 10.70
N SER A 26 6.48 -15.25 10.51
CA SER A 26 7.83 -15.40 11.05
C SER A 26 7.86 -15.12 12.56
N ASN A 27 8.99 -15.41 13.19
CA ASN A 27 9.33 -14.80 14.47
C ASN A 27 9.41 -13.27 14.33
N GLN A 28 9.21 -12.56 15.43
CA GLN A 28 9.42 -11.12 15.48
C GLN A 28 10.92 -10.81 15.42
N PHE A 29 11.29 -9.73 14.75
CA PHE A 29 12.67 -9.24 14.66
C PHE A 29 12.72 -7.72 14.81
N VAL A 30 13.85 -7.18 15.27
CA VAL A 30 13.98 -5.75 15.57
C VAL A 30 14.95 -5.12 14.59
N ILE A 31 14.51 -4.09 13.87
CA ILE A 31 15.35 -3.28 12.98
C ILE A 31 14.93 -1.82 13.13
N GLY A 32 15.90 -0.92 13.33
CA GLY A 32 15.64 0.50 13.57
C GLY A 32 14.79 0.76 14.81
N GLY A 33 15.00 -0.02 15.88
CA GLY A 33 14.25 0.07 17.15
C GLY A 33 12.76 -0.32 17.04
N CYS A 34 12.33 -0.85 15.89
CA CYS A 34 10.96 -1.27 15.63
C CYS A 34 10.90 -2.79 15.50
N LYS A 35 9.87 -3.41 16.08
CA LYS A 35 9.57 -4.84 15.93
C LYS A 35 8.79 -5.06 14.65
N TRP A 36 9.28 -5.97 13.83
CA TRP A 36 8.74 -6.36 12.55
C TRP A 36 8.40 -7.85 12.55
N ARG A 37 7.55 -8.26 11.62
CA ARG A 37 7.22 -9.66 11.32
C ARG A 37 6.98 -9.83 9.83
N LEU A 38 7.37 -10.97 9.27
CA LEU A 38 6.98 -11.37 7.93
C LEU A 38 5.73 -12.25 7.97
N LEU A 39 4.84 -12.05 7.00
CA LEU A 39 3.68 -12.89 6.76
C LEU A 39 3.75 -13.48 5.35
N VAL A 40 3.74 -14.80 5.27
CA VAL A 40 3.62 -15.54 4.01
C VAL A 40 2.22 -16.10 3.91
N TYR A 41 1.57 -15.91 2.77
CA TYR A 41 0.34 -16.60 2.40
C TYR A 41 0.69 -17.58 1.28
N PRO A 42 0.90 -18.88 1.58
CA PRO A 42 1.36 -19.84 0.59
C PRO A 42 0.48 -19.86 -0.65
N GLU A 43 -0.85 -19.91 -0.48
CA GLU A 43 -1.84 -19.96 -1.57
C GLU A 43 -2.41 -18.58 -1.96
N GLY A 44 -1.73 -17.51 -1.53
CA GLY A 44 -2.12 -16.14 -1.82
C GLY A 44 -3.06 -15.52 -0.80
N PHE A 45 -3.00 -14.19 -0.73
CA PHE A 45 -3.85 -13.35 0.10
C PHE A 45 -5.22 -13.18 -0.57
N ASN A 46 -6.31 -13.24 0.21
CA ASN A 46 -7.68 -13.04 -0.28
C ASN A 46 -8.14 -13.95 -1.45
N LYS A 47 -7.62 -15.19 -1.53
CA LYS A 47 -8.02 -16.21 -2.53
C LYS A 47 -7.58 -15.91 -3.97
N SER A 48 -6.49 -15.17 -4.18
CA SER A 48 -5.87 -15.06 -5.51
C SER A 48 -5.38 -16.42 -6.04
N GLY A 49 -5.05 -17.38 -5.17
CA GLY A 49 -5.01 -18.82 -5.46
C GLY A 49 -3.87 -19.32 -6.36
N ASP A 50 -3.24 -18.45 -7.14
CA ASP A 50 -2.23 -18.81 -8.15
C ASP A 50 -0.83 -18.23 -7.85
N HIS A 51 -0.71 -17.34 -6.86
CA HIS A 51 0.55 -16.74 -6.42
C HIS A 51 0.72 -16.82 -4.90
N LEU A 52 1.96 -16.98 -4.46
CA LEU A 52 2.34 -16.76 -3.06
C LEU A 52 2.35 -15.25 -2.78
N SER A 53 1.82 -14.85 -1.63
CA SER A 53 1.92 -13.47 -1.13
C SER A 53 2.92 -13.35 0.01
N LEU A 54 3.61 -12.21 0.07
CA LEU A 54 4.61 -11.92 1.09
C LEU A 54 4.47 -10.47 1.58
N PHE A 55 4.37 -10.31 2.90
CA PHE A 55 4.21 -9.01 3.55
C PHE A 55 5.20 -8.83 4.71
N LEU A 56 5.57 -7.58 4.94
CA LEU A 56 6.22 -7.09 6.15
C LEU A 56 5.18 -6.34 6.98
N GLU A 57 5.09 -6.63 8.27
CA GLU A 57 4.25 -5.89 9.21
C GLU A 57 5.05 -5.40 10.42
N VAL A 58 4.60 -4.29 11.01
CA VAL A 58 4.98 -3.93 12.38
C VAL A 58 4.33 -4.95 13.31
N ALA A 59 5.12 -5.56 14.18
CA ALA A 59 4.65 -6.59 15.07
C ALA A 59 3.72 -6.00 16.14
N ASP A 60 2.66 -6.75 16.45
CA ASP A 60 1.68 -6.45 17.50
C ASP A 60 1.18 -4.98 17.48
N PRO A 61 0.70 -4.48 16.32
CA PRO A 61 0.40 -3.06 16.09
C PRO A 61 -0.68 -2.49 17.01
N ARG A 62 -1.50 -3.37 17.60
CA ARG A 62 -2.53 -3.00 18.59
C ARG A 62 -1.97 -2.69 19.98
N SER A 63 -0.74 -3.11 20.27
CA SER A 63 -0.06 -2.85 21.55
C SER A 63 0.63 -1.47 21.58
N LEU A 64 0.78 -0.83 20.41
CA LEU A 64 1.44 0.46 20.29
C LEU A 64 0.48 1.62 20.61
N PRO A 65 0.99 2.75 21.15
CA PRO A 65 0.16 3.91 21.49
C PRO A 65 -0.59 4.46 20.26
N PRO A 66 -1.85 4.94 20.41
CA PRO A 66 -2.58 5.55 19.31
C PRO A 66 -1.80 6.67 18.62
N GLY A 67 -1.85 6.70 17.29
CA GLY A 67 -1.13 7.69 16.48
C GLY A 67 0.32 7.32 16.14
N TRP A 68 0.77 6.11 16.47
CA TRP A 68 2.08 5.62 16.05
C TRP A 68 2.17 5.51 14.52
N SER A 69 3.35 5.80 13.98
CA SER A 69 3.67 5.62 12.57
C SER A 69 5.15 5.28 12.39
N ARG A 70 5.48 4.47 11.38
CA ARG A 70 6.86 4.13 10.98
C ARG A 70 7.00 4.37 9.48
N HIS A 71 7.90 5.25 9.07
CA HIS A 71 8.27 5.40 7.68
C HIS A 71 9.47 4.50 7.43
N ALA A 72 9.32 3.48 6.58
CA ALA A 72 10.42 2.57 6.29
C ALA A 72 10.47 2.23 4.81
N ARG A 73 11.70 2.15 4.28
CA ARG A 73 12.01 1.47 3.03
C ARG A 73 12.27 0.01 3.34
N TYR A 74 11.67 -0.89 2.58
CA TYR A 74 11.94 -2.31 2.71
C TYR A 74 12.25 -2.94 1.35
N LEU A 75 13.02 -4.03 1.37
CA LEU A 75 13.24 -4.94 0.27
C LEU A 75 12.95 -6.37 0.74
N LEU A 76 11.88 -6.96 0.21
CA LEU A 76 11.53 -8.36 0.44
C LEU A 76 12.03 -9.21 -0.71
N THR A 77 12.74 -10.29 -0.40
CA THR A 77 13.32 -11.19 -1.38
C THR A 77 12.90 -12.63 -1.11
N ILE A 78 12.25 -13.27 -2.07
CA ILE A 78 12.17 -14.72 -2.15
C ILE A 78 13.43 -15.19 -2.87
N VAL A 79 14.30 -15.86 -2.14
CA VAL A 79 15.63 -16.24 -2.62
C VAL A 79 15.51 -17.43 -3.55
N ASN A 80 16.07 -17.28 -4.75
CA ASN A 80 16.40 -18.44 -5.56
C ASN A 80 17.77 -18.96 -5.12
N GLN A 81 17.77 -20.18 -4.59
CA GLN A 81 18.92 -20.80 -3.95
C GLN A 81 19.95 -21.35 -4.96
N HIS A 82 19.60 -21.44 -6.25
CA HIS A 82 20.53 -21.79 -7.32
C HIS A 82 21.21 -20.56 -7.95
N SER A 83 20.53 -19.41 -8.00
CA SER A 83 21.07 -18.19 -8.58
C SER A 83 20.37 -16.94 -8.03
N ASP A 84 21.10 -16.09 -7.32
CA ASP A 84 20.55 -14.85 -6.76
C ASP A 84 19.98 -13.90 -7.83
N LYS A 85 20.50 -13.95 -9.06
CA LYS A 85 20.05 -13.09 -10.18
C LYS A 85 18.58 -13.29 -10.55
N ILE A 86 18.01 -14.46 -10.24
CA ILE A 86 16.62 -14.80 -10.56
C ILE A 86 15.71 -14.81 -9.33
N SER A 87 16.24 -14.41 -8.16
CA SER A 87 15.44 -14.16 -6.95
C SER A 87 14.31 -13.16 -7.23
N LYS A 88 13.18 -13.32 -6.54
CA LYS A 88 12.05 -12.39 -6.66
C LYS A 88 12.14 -11.33 -5.58
N ARG A 89 12.08 -10.07 -5.98
CA ARG A 89 12.30 -8.92 -5.12
C ARG A 89 11.11 -7.96 -5.20
N ASN A 90 10.73 -7.43 -4.06
CA ASN A 90 9.73 -6.37 -3.93
C ASN A 90 10.32 -5.29 -3.03
N GLU A 91 10.47 -4.08 -3.57
CA GLU A 91 10.99 -2.94 -2.85
C GLU A 91 9.94 -1.83 -2.80
N ALA A 92 9.75 -1.25 -1.62
CA ALA A 92 8.89 -0.08 -1.47
C ALA A 92 9.31 0.77 -0.27
N THR A 93 8.93 2.04 -0.31
CA THR A 93 8.99 2.95 0.84
C THR A 93 7.57 3.27 1.25
N LYS A 94 7.21 2.97 2.50
CA LYS A 94 5.83 3.04 2.99
C LYS A 94 5.76 3.55 4.42
N TRP A 95 4.60 4.14 4.74
CA TRP A 95 4.20 4.46 6.10
C TRP A 95 3.38 3.30 6.68
N PHE A 96 3.87 2.73 7.77
CA PHE A 96 3.20 1.73 8.58
C PHE A 96 2.55 2.45 9.75
N ASN A 97 1.28 2.17 10.04
CA ASN A 97 0.57 2.80 11.15
C ASN A 97 -0.54 1.87 11.67
N GLN A 98 -1.29 2.35 12.65
CA GLN A 98 -2.36 1.57 13.28
C GLN A 98 -3.42 1.06 12.28
N LYS A 99 -3.69 1.80 11.20
CA LYS A 99 -4.67 1.39 10.18
C LYS A 99 -4.07 0.40 9.18
N ILE A 100 -2.84 0.64 8.75
CA ILE A 100 -2.11 -0.19 7.78
C ILE A 100 -0.78 -0.60 8.42
N PRO A 101 -0.78 -1.66 9.25
CA PRO A 101 0.41 -2.07 9.97
C PRO A 101 1.37 -2.89 9.12
N GLY A 102 1.00 -3.26 7.89
CA GLY A 102 1.84 -4.08 7.02
C GLY A 102 1.65 -3.78 5.53
N TRP A 103 2.73 -4.00 4.78
CA TRP A 103 2.85 -3.77 3.34
C TRP A 103 3.60 -4.92 2.69
N GLY A 104 3.28 -5.21 1.44
CA GLY A 104 3.86 -6.35 0.72
C GLY A 104 3.29 -6.50 -0.67
N LEU A 105 3.41 -7.71 -1.21
CA LEU A 105 2.96 -8.02 -2.55
C LEU A 105 2.05 -9.26 -2.52
N SER A 106 0.82 -9.10 -3.00
CA SER A 106 -0.20 -10.16 -3.06
C SER A 106 0.14 -11.23 -4.11
N ALA A 107 0.83 -10.85 -5.20
CA ALA A 107 1.27 -11.75 -6.27
C ALA A 107 2.82 -11.83 -6.38
N MET A 108 3.51 -12.22 -5.30
CA MET A 108 4.98 -12.15 -5.22
C MET A 108 5.68 -13.13 -6.17
N ILE A 109 5.20 -14.37 -6.24
CA ILE A 109 5.70 -15.38 -7.16
C ILE A 109 4.56 -16.35 -7.54
N PRO A 110 4.39 -16.69 -8.83
CA PRO A 110 3.44 -17.72 -9.25
C PRO A 110 3.76 -19.05 -8.58
N LEU A 111 2.74 -19.75 -8.09
CA LEU A 111 2.89 -21.07 -7.46
C LEU A 111 3.50 -22.10 -8.40
N THR A 112 3.14 -22.03 -9.68
CA THR A 112 3.72 -22.88 -10.74
C THR A 112 5.24 -22.73 -10.84
N LYS A 113 5.75 -21.51 -10.64
CA LYS A 113 7.19 -21.21 -10.65
C LYS A 113 7.86 -21.56 -9.34
N LEU A 114 7.17 -21.35 -8.22
CA LEU A 114 7.66 -21.68 -6.88
C LEU A 114 7.89 -23.19 -6.71
N HIS A 115 6.93 -24.01 -7.16
CA HIS A 115 6.94 -25.47 -7.02
C HIS A 115 7.60 -26.23 -8.19
N ALA A 116 8.20 -25.52 -9.16
CA ALA A 116 8.94 -26.18 -10.23
C ALA A 116 10.14 -26.95 -9.65
N LYS A 117 10.25 -28.26 -9.95
CA LYS A 117 11.26 -29.17 -9.37
C LYS A 117 12.70 -28.63 -9.42
N ASP A 118 13.08 -28.04 -10.55
CA ASP A 118 14.42 -27.45 -10.76
C ASP A 118 14.39 -25.92 -10.74
N GLY A 119 13.31 -25.32 -10.23
CA GLY A 119 13.09 -23.88 -10.22
C GLY A 119 14.01 -23.12 -9.28
N GLY A 120 14.57 -23.79 -8.26
CA GLY A 120 15.56 -23.24 -7.33
C GLY A 120 15.00 -22.37 -6.20
N PHE A 121 13.68 -22.19 -6.09
CA PHE A 121 13.08 -21.43 -4.97
C PHE A 121 12.83 -22.31 -3.74
N LEU A 122 12.36 -23.53 -3.95
CA LEU A 122 12.22 -24.57 -2.94
C LEU A 122 13.35 -25.59 -3.09
N VAL A 123 14.30 -25.61 -2.16
CA VAL A 123 15.38 -26.61 -2.09
C VAL A 123 15.20 -27.38 -0.80
N ASN A 124 15.14 -28.72 -0.87
CA ASN A 124 14.81 -29.58 0.27
C ASN A 124 13.46 -29.21 0.96
N ASP A 125 12.48 -28.75 0.17
CA ASP A 125 11.21 -28.21 0.65
C ASP A 125 11.36 -27.02 1.62
N GLU A 126 12.48 -26.29 1.54
CA GLU A 126 12.74 -25.08 2.29
C GLU A 126 12.57 -23.83 1.42
N LEU A 127 11.76 -22.88 1.89
CA LEU A 127 11.62 -21.55 1.29
C LEU A 127 12.45 -20.54 2.07
N LYS A 128 13.41 -19.89 1.39
CA LYS A 128 14.24 -18.85 2.00
C LYS A 128 13.77 -17.45 1.62
N ILE A 129 13.49 -16.64 2.63
CA ILE A 129 13.04 -15.26 2.50
C ILE A 129 14.03 -14.34 3.22
N VAL A 130 14.31 -13.20 2.61
CA VAL A 130 15.16 -12.16 3.16
C VAL A 130 14.37 -10.86 3.18
N ALA A 131 14.39 -10.16 4.30
CA ALA A 131 13.81 -8.83 4.45
C ALA A 131 14.91 -7.85 4.84
N GLU A 132 15.11 -6.82 4.04
CA GLU A 132 15.96 -5.69 4.39
C GLU A 132 15.05 -4.50 4.72
N VAL A 133 15.25 -3.85 5.87
CA VAL A 133 14.38 -2.78 6.38
C VAL A 133 15.23 -1.60 6.79
N ASN A 134 14.98 -0.44 6.22
CA ASN A 134 15.59 0.83 6.60
C ASN A 134 14.51 1.76 7.16
N VAL A 135 14.53 1.98 8.47
CA VAL A 135 13.59 2.87 9.16
C VAL A 135 14.06 4.31 8.98
N LEU A 136 13.27 5.11 8.26
CA LEU A 136 13.57 6.49 7.90
C LEU A 136 13.05 7.46 8.95
N GLU A 137 11.87 7.19 9.50
CA GLU A 137 11.22 8.06 10.48
C GLU A 137 10.30 7.26 11.41
N VAL A 138 10.23 7.67 12.67
CA VAL A 138 9.40 7.05 13.70
C VAL A 138 8.58 8.12 14.40
N ILE A 139 7.24 7.96 14.37
CA ILE A 139 6.29 8.74 15.15
C ILE A 139 5.77 7.87 16.29
N GLY A 140 5.93 8.33 17.53
CA GLY A 140 5.61 7.58 18.75
C GLY A 140 6.83 6.89 19.36
N LYS A 141 6.62 6.08 20.40
CA LYS A 141 7.72 5.37 21.09
C LYS A 141 8.28 4.24 20.22
N LEU A 142 9.60 4.03 20.27
CA LEU A 142 10.26 2.83 19.75
C LEU A 142 9.86 1.59 20.55
N ASP A 143 9.95 0.42 19.92
CA ASP A 143 9.52 -0.85 20.50
C ASP A 143 10.61 -1.48 21.37
N VAL A 144 11.86 -1.05 21.14
CA VAL A 144 13.03 -1.31 21.97
C VAL A 144 13.75 0.03 22.17
N PRO A 145 14.03 0.47 23.41
CA PRO A 145 14.85 1.65 23.63
C PRO A 145 16.24 1.42 23.02
N GLU A 146 16.85 2.44 22.42
CA GLU A 146 18.26 2.37 22.03
C GLU A 146 19.09 2.13 23.29
N GLU A 147 19.63 0.92 23.46
CA GLU A 147 20.71 0.69 24.40
C GLU A 147 21.95 1.36 23.82
N SER A 148 22.26 2.56 24.31
CA SER A 148 23.62 3.07 24.26
C SER A 148 24.48 2.15 25.14
N GLU A 149 25.43 1.45 24.52
CA GLU A 149 26.48 0.71 25.23
C GLU A 149 27.28 1.68 26.11
N GLU A 150 27.01 1.69 27.42
CA GLU A 150 28.02 2.02 28.44
C GLU A 150 27.83 1.06 29.63
N GLU A 151 28.81 0.18 29.82
CA GLU A 151 28.91 -0.72 30.95
C GLU A 151 29.32 0.01 32.25
N THR A 152 28.78 -0.50 33.36
CA THR A 152 29.33 -0.52 34.74
C THR A 152 29.55 0.78 35.53
N GLN A 153 28.80 0.94 36.63
CA GLN A 153 29.31 0.73 38.01
C GLN A 153 28.22 0.87 39.11
N VAL A 154 27.94 -0.26 39.79
CA VAL A 154 27.91 -0.50 41.25
C VAL A 154 27.07 0.40 42.22
N THR A 155 26.25 -0.31 43.02
CA THR A 155 25.78 -0.08 44.42
C THR A 155 24.40 0.56 44.78
N GLN A 156 23.47 -0.35 45.17
CA GLN A 156 22.70 -0.43 46.44
C GLN A 156 21.43 0.44 46.72
N PRO A 157 20.52 -0.02 47.64
CA PRO A 157 19.07 0.05 47.43
C PRO A 157 18.30 1.10 48.25
N MET A 158 17.07 1.35 47.79
CA MET A 158 15.88 1.95 48.43
C MET A 158 16.00 2.52 49.85
N LYS A 159 15.67 3.81 49.98
CA LYS A 159 15.03 4.37 51.18
C LYS A 159 13.67 4.96 50.82
N LYS A 160 12.62 4.42 51.47
CA LYS A 160 11.28 5.00 51.54
C LYS A 160 11.33 6.27 52.38
N VAL A 161 10.74 7.35 51.89
CA VAL A 161 10.22 8.43 52.73
C VAL A 161 8.79 8.71 52.25
N LYS A 162 7.82 8.45 53.13
CA LYS A 162 6.47 8.99 53.07
C LYS A 162 6.55 10.45 53.54
N VAL A 163 5.91 11.38 52.84
CA VAL A 163 5.35 12.59 53.47
C VAL A 163 4.05 12.95 52.77
N ASP A 164 3.15 13.46 53.59
CA ASP A 164 1.71 13.56 53.52
C ASP A 164 1.08 14.40 52.40
N TYR A 165 -0.20 14.09 52.18
CA TYR A 165 -1.17 14.97 51.56
C TYR A 165 -1.42 16.18 52.46
N ASP A 166 -1.32 17.38 51.88
CA ASP A 166 -2.21 18.47 52.26
C ASP A 166 -2.50 19.41 51.08
N HIS A 167 -3.68 20.00 51.16
CA HIS A 167 -4.47 20.64 50.12
C HIS A 167 -4.08 22.13 49.91
N VAL A 168 -4.58 22.69 48.80
CA VAL A 168 -4.95 24.12 48.56
C VAL A 168 -4.19 24.87 47.45
N GLU A 169 -5.00 25.13 46.40
CA GLU A 169 -5.10 26.27 45.47
C GLU A 169 -4.13 26.53 44.31
N SER A 170 -4.82 26.74 43.17
CA SER A 170 -4.44 27.33 41.89
C SER A 170 -3.65 28.64 42.01
N ASN A 171 -2.60 28.80 41.21
CA ASN A 171 -2.68 29.43 39.89
C ASN A 171 -1.29 29.56 39.24
N ASP A 172 -1.32 29.35 37.93
CA ASP A 172 -0.50 30.01 36.90
C ASP A 172 0.98 29.63 36.74
N LEU A 173 1.29 28.93 35.65
CA LEU A 173 2.48 29.10 34.82
C LEU A 173 2.20 28.53 33.42
N MET A 174 1.75 29.42 32.54
CA MET A 174 1.66 29.27 31.08
C MET A 174 3.06 29.16 30.43
N ILE A 175 3.31 28.14 29.60
CA ILE A 175 4.18 28.11 28.39
C ILE A 175 3.82 26.81 27.61
N ASN A 176 3.50 26.70 26.32
CA ASN A 176 3.17 27.58 25.21
C ASN A 176 2.47 26.74 24.11
N GLU A 177 1.59 27.42 23.35
CA GLU A 177 1.19 27.15 21.96
C GLU A 177 0.40 25.86 21.64
N THR A 178 -0.90 25.93 21.92
CA THR A 178 -1.91 25.21 21.10
C THR A 178 -2.17 26.04 19.84
N PRO A 179 -2.25 25.45 18.63
CA PRO A 179 -2.73 26.16 17.44
C PRO A 179 -4.15 26.68 17.69
N PRO A 180 -4.62 27.73 17.01
CA PRO A 180 -5.98 28.22 17.21
C PRO A 180 -6.95 27.07 16.94
N VAL A 181 -7.79 26.75 17.93
CA VAL A 181 -8.87 25.78 17.80
C VAL A 181 -9.71 26.25 16.61
N SER A 182 -9.59 25.55 15.48
CA SER A 182 -10.51 25.69 14.36
C SER A 182 -11.91 25.52 14.92
N GLU A 183 -12.67 26.61 15.03
CA GLU A 183 -14.05 26.61 15.50
C GLU A 183 -14.85 25.61 14.65
N LEU A 184 -15.31 24.52 15.27
CA LEU A 184 -16.09 23.50 14.59
C LEU A 184 -17.54 23.97 14.52
N MET A 185 -18.15 23.79 13.34
CA MET A 185 -19.53 24.18 13.09
C MET A 185 -20.45 22.98 13.31
N ASP A 186 -21.58 23.19 13.98
CA ASP A 186 -22.61 22.15 14.09
C ASP A 186 -23.55 22.21 12.87
N VAL A 187 -23.73 21.06 12.22
CA VAL A 187 -24.73 20.87 11.17
C VAL A 187 -25.56 19.64 11.51
N ASN A 188 -26.83 19.83 11.84
CA ASN A 188 -27.77 18.75 12.21
C ASN A 188 -27.23 17.85 13.33
N GLY A 189 -26.53 18.43 14.32
CA GLY A 189 -25.92 17.71 15.43
C GLY A 189 -24.59 17.04 15.09
N PHE A 190 -23.94 17.37 13.97
CA PHE A 190 -22.62 16.88 13.60
C PHE A 190 -21.61 18.02 13.59
N GLN A 191 -20.51 17.86 14.33
CA GLN A 191 -19.40 18.81 14.32
C GLN A 191 -18.52 18.61 13.09
N VAL A 192 -18.41 19.64 12.25
CA VAL A 192 -17.66 19.63 11.00
C VAL A 192 -16.76 20.87 10.88
N LEU A 193 -15.76 20.82 10.00
CA LEU A 193 -14.93 21.99 9.73
C LEU A 193 -15.76 23.07 9.01
N PRO A 194 -15.46 24.38 9.19
CA PRO A 194 -16.15 25.45 8.47
C PRO A 194 -16.19 25.26 6.95
N SER A 195 -15.11 24.74 6.35
CA SER A 195 -15.00 24.44 4.92
C SER A 195 -15.92 23.31 4.44
N GLN A 196 -16.45 22.49 5.35
CA GLN A 196 -17.30 21.33 5.04
C GLN A 196 -18.79 21.64 5.22
N VAL A 197 -19.16 22.77 5.84
CA VAL A 197 -20.54 23.08 6.25
C VAL A 197 -21.52 23.03 5.08
N ASP A 198 -21.23 23.73 3.99
CA ASP A 198 -22.14 23.81 2.84
C ASP A 198 -22.30 22.46 2.14
N PHE A 199 -21.22 21.67 2.11
CA PHE A 199 -21.25 20.33 1.56
C PHE A 199 -22.13 19.41 2.41
N VAL A 200 -21.98 19.45 3.74
CA VAL A 200 -22.79 18.65 4.67
C VAL A 200 -24.25 19.08 4.61
N LYS A 201 -24.56 20.38 4.58
CA LYS A 201 -25.94 20.88 4.41
C LYS A 201 -26.59 20.32 3.14
N ARG A 202 -25.87 20.36 2.01
CA ARG A 202 -26.34 19.82 0.73
C ARG A 202 -26.63 18.32 0.78
N ILE A 203 -25.86 17.55 1.57
CA ILE A 203 -26.13 16.12 1.79
C ILE A 203 -27.50 15.95 2.45
N PHE A 204 -27.78 16.67 3.53
CA PHE A 204 -29.06 16.59 4.23
C PHE A 204 -30.23 17.16 3.41
N GLU A 205 -30.00 18.17 2.58
CA GLU A 205 -31.03 18.68 1.65
C GLU A 205 -31.44 17.63 0.62
N LYS A 206 -30.46 16.90 0.06
CA LYS A 206 -30.71 15.84 -0.94
C LYS A 206 -31.21 14.54 -0.31
N HIS A 207 -30.78 14.25 0.90
CA HIS A 207 -31.10 13.03 1.63
C HIS A 207 -31.54 13.38 3.07
N PRO A 208 -32.78 13.89 3.26
CA PRO A 208 -33.23 14.38 4.57
C PRO A 208 -33.25 13.30 5.66
N ASP A 209 -33.42 12.02 5.28
CA ASP A 209 -33.47 10.91 6.22
C ASP A 209 -32.14 10.17 6.38
N ILE A 210 -31.04 10.71 5.84
CA ILE A 210 -29.72 10.06 5.81
C ILE A 210 -29.22 9.65 7.21
N ALA A 211 -29.52 10.43 8.25
CA ALA A 211 -29.13 10.14 9.63
C ALA A 211 -30.34 9.80 10.54
N LYS A 212 -31.48 9.41 9.96
CA LYS A 212 -32.72 9.16 10.73
C LYS A 212 -32.55 8.05 11.77
N ASP A 213 -31.82 7.00 11.42
CA ASP A 213 -31.57 5.85 12.31
C ASP A 213 -30.21 5.94 13.02
N PHE A 214 -29.54 7.09 12.92
CA PHE A 214 -28.23 7.31 13.50
C PHE A 214 -28.34 7.52 15.03
N ARG A 215 -28.00 6.47 15.77
CA ARG A 215 -28.12 6.41 17.24
C ARG A 215 -26.95 7.00 18.05
N PRO A 216 -25.69 7.06 17.56
CA PRO A 216 -24.58 7.54 18.37
C PRO A 216 -24.79 8.95 18.93
N LYS A 217 -24.65 9.10 20.26
CA LYS A 217 -24.77 10.37 20.98
C LYS A 217 -23.42 11.01 21.31
N ASN A 218 -22.34 10.23 21.34
CA ASN A 218 -20.99 10.72 21.66
C ASN A 218 -20.47 11.65 20.55
N PRO A 219 -20.14 12.92 20.85
CA PRO A 219 -19.74 13.90 19.83
C PRO A 219 -18.55 13.48 18.97
N HIS A 220 -17.55 12.81 19.56
CA HIS A 220 -16.38 12.31 18.82
C HIS A 220 -16.78 11.23 17.81
N LEU A 221 -17.66 10.30 18.20
CA LEU A 221 -18.18 9.28 17.28
C LEU A 221 -19.00 9.89 16.16
N ARG A 222 -19.84 10.89 16.47
CA ARG A 222 -20.64 11.60 15.45
C ARG A 222 -19.74 12.28 14.43
N LYS A 223 -18.72 13.01 14.90
CA LYS A 223 -17.70 13.63 14.04
C LYS A 223 -16.95 12.60 13.19
N ALA A 224 -16.49 11.50 13.80
CA ALA A 224 -15.78 10.45 13.08
C ALA A 224 -16.65 9.84 11.96
N CYS A 225 -17.91 9.51 12.24
CA CYS A 225 -18.80 8.94 11.23
C CYS A 225 -19.11 9.92 10.10
N MET A 226 -19.31 11.20 10.42
CA MET A 226 -19.47 12.24 9.39
C MET A 226 -18.22 12.36 8.53
N ASN A 227 -17.02 12.38 9.13
CA ASN A 227 -15.77 12.40 8.38
C ASN A 227 -15.63 11.18 7.46
N PHE A 228 -15.98 9.97 7.92
CA PHE A 228 -15.99 8.78 7.06
C PHE A 228 -16.94 8.92 5.87
N LEU A 229 -18.16 9.43 6.10
CA LEU A 229 -19.13 9.68 5.02
C LEU A 229 -18.58 10.71 4.01
N LEU A 230 -17.98 11.80 4.50
CA LEU A 230 -17.38 12.84 3.67
C LEU A 230 -16.21 12.29 2.84
N SER A 231 -15.30 11.55 3.46
CA SER A 231 -14.18 10.92 2.75
C SER A 231 -14.66 9.92 1.71
N LEU A 232 -15.67 9.11 2.01
CA LEU A 232 -16.26 8.18 1.04
C LEU A 232 -16.84 8.92 -0.17
N MET A 233 -17.58 10.01 0.06
CA MET A 233 -18.12 10.83 -1.03
C MET A 233 -17.02 11.49 -1.86
N GLU A 234 -15.95 11.96 -1.21
CA GLU A 234 -14.79 12.54 -1.88
C GLU A 234 -14.06 11.51 -2.76
N THR A 235 -13.86 10.28 -2.25
CA THR A 235 -13.29 9.17 -3.01
C THR A 235 -14.13 8.86 -4.25
N LEU A 236 -15.45 8.78 -4.11
CA LEU A 236 -16.36 8.51 -5.23
C LEU A 236 -16.41 9.65 -6.27
N CYS A 237 -15.98 10.85 -5.91
CA CYS A 237 -15.85 11.98 -6.82
C CYS A 237 -14.51 12.02 -7.55
N GLN A 238 -13.54 11.18 -7.21
CA GLN A 238 -12.26 11.15 -7.90
C GLN A 238 -12.38 10.56 -9.32
N PRO A 239 -11.54 11.00 -10.27
CA PRO A 239 -11.41 10.35 -11.57
C PRO A 239 -11.03 8.87 -11.41
N PRO A 240 -11.61 7.95 -12.21
CA PRO A 240 -11.24 6.53 -12.17
C PRO A 240 -9.73 6.29 -12.26
N GLN A 241 -9.02 7.08 -13.07
CA GLN A 241 -7.55 7.04 -13.24
C GLN A 241 -6.79 7.11 -11.92
N LYS A 242 -7.30 7.92 -10.97
CA LYS A 242 -6.65 8.16 -9.69
C LYS A 242 -7.03 7.14 -8.63
N LEU A 243 -8.07 6.36 -8.86
CA LEU A 243 -8.54 5.34 -7.93
C LEU A 243 -7.78 4.03 -8.17
N SER A 244 -7.19 3.50 -7.12
CA SER A 244 -6.68 2.14 -7.07
C SER A 244 -7.79 1.14 -6.75
N ASN A 245 -7.55 -0.14 -7.01
CA ASN A 245 -8.47 -1.19 -6.58
C ASN A 245 -8.57 -1.24 -5.04
N GLU A 246 -7.47 -0.92 -4.35
CA GLU A 246 -7.44 -0.78 -2.89
C GLU A 246 -8.35 0.34 -2.39
N ASP A 247 -8.38 1.50 -3.07
CA ASP A 247 -9.26 2.61 -2.70
C ASP A 247 -10.75 2.22 -2.82
N LEU A 248 -11.09 1.40 -3.83
CA LEU A 248 -12.45 0.90 -4.00
C LEU A 248 -12.84 -0.10 -2.88
N VAL A 249 -11.91 -0.93 -2.43
CA VAL A 249 -12.11 -1.83 -1.28
C VAL A 249 -12.24 -1.03 0.02
N GLU A 250 -11.44 0.02 0.21
CA GLU A 250 -11.58 0.92 1.37
C GLU A 250 -12.93 1.64 1.34
N ALA A 251 -13.40 2.06 0.17
CA ALA A 251 -14.71 2.65 -0.01
C ALA A 251 -15.85 1.68 0.38
N ASP A 252 -15.76 0.40 0.02
CA ASP A 252 -16.72 -0.64 0.44
C ASP A 252 -16.76 -0.81 1.97
N ASN A 253 -15.58 -0.83 2.60
CA ASN A 253 -15.46 -0.96 4.04
C ASN A 253 -16.03 0.27 4.76
N ALA A 254 -15.72 1.47 4.27
CA ALA A 254 -16.25 2.72 4.81
C ALA A 254 -17.78 2.78 4.67
N LEU A 255 -18.31 2.39 3.51
CA LEU A 255 -19.75 2.31 3.26
C LEU A 255 -20.43 1.35 4.24
N THR A 256 -19.85 0.16 4.45
CA THR A 256 -20.34 -0.83 5.42
C THR A 256 -20.38 -0.24 6.83
N TYR A 257 -19.31 0.42 7.26
CA TYR A 257 -19.23 1.05 8.58
C TYR A 257 -20.29 2.15 8.76
N VAL A 258 -20.45 3.02 7.75
CA VAL A 258 -21.43 4.11 7.76
C VAL A 258 -22.87 3.55 7.83
N LYS A 259 -23.16 2.48 7.08
CA LYS A 259 -24.45 1.78 7.12
C LYS A 259 -24.75 1.19 8.50
N VAL A 260 -23.78 0.48 9.09
CA VAL A 260 -23.89 -0.10 10.45
C VAL A 260 -24.07 0.98 11.52
N SER A 261 -23.51 2.17 11.30
CA SER A 261 -23.67 3.32 12.20
C SER A 261 -25.09 3.92 12.19
N GLY A 262 -25.96 3.44 11.30
CA GLY A 262 -27.36 3.89 11.17
C GLY A 262 -27.58 4.97 10.13
N PHE A 263 -26.60 5.24 9.26
CA PHE A 263 -26.82 6.09 8.10
C PHE A 263 -27.53 5.32 6.98
N LYS A 264 -28.48 5.98 6.33
CA LYS A 264 -29.18 5.46 5.15
C LYS A 264 -28.45 5.88 3.87
N VAL A 265 -27.59 5.00 3.38
CA VAL A 265 -26.63 5.29 2.29
C VAL A 265 -26.77 4.35 1.09
N ASP A 266 -27.95 3.76 0.86
CA ASP A 266 -28.19 2.84 -0.27
C ASP A 266 -27.94 3.53 -1.64
N TRP A 267 -28.17 4.84 -1.72
CA TRP A 267 -27.85 5.62 -2.92
C TRP A 267 -26.33 5.69 -3.17
N LEU A 268 -25.52 5.71 -2.10
CA LEU A 268 -24.07 5.78 -2.16
C LEU A 268 -23.48 4.41 -2.53
N GLU A 269 -24.10 3.32 -2.07
CA GLU A 269 -23.82 1.95 -2.50
C GLU A 269 -23.97 1.81 -4.01
N LYS A 270 -25.09 2.27 -4.57
CA LYS A 270 -25.30 2.28 -6.02
C LYS A 270 -24.24 3.12 -6.76
N LYS A 271 -23.83 4.25 -6.18
CA LYS A 271 -22.78 5.10 -6.78
C LYS A 271 -21.39 4.46 -6.73
N LEU A 272 -21.07 3.73 -5.67
CA LEU A 272 -19.83 2.97 -5.58
C LEU A 272 -19.77 1.89 -6.67
N GLU A 273 -20.87 1.17 -6.92
CA GLU A 273 -20.94 0.20 -8.02
C GLU A 273 -20.79 0.87 -9.40
N GLU A 274 -21.39 2.04 -9.61
CA GLU A 274 -21.18 2.83 -10.84
C GLU A 274 -19.70 3.21 -11.02
N VAL A 275 -18.99 3.57 -9.95
CA VAL A 275 -17.57 3.93 -10.00
C VAL A 275 -16.69 2.70 -10.29
N LYS A 276 -16.97 1.55 -9.65
CA LYS A 276 -16.28 0.28 -9.92
C LYS A 276 -16.41 -0.12 -11.39
N LYS A 277 -17.62 -0.02 -11.95
CA LYS A 277 -17.86 -0.31 -13.37
C LYS A 277 -17.05 0.62 -14.28
N LYS A 278 -17.03 1.92 -13.99
CA LYS A 278 -16.22 2.88 -14.75
C LYS A 278 -14.73 2.58 -14.67
N LYS A 279 -14.24 2.10 -13.52
CA LYS A 279 -12.84 1.71 -13.35
C LYS A 279 -12.44 0.51 -14.21
N GLU A 280 -13.33 -0.47 -14.32
CA GLU A 280 -13.13 -1.63 -15.18
C GLU A 280 -13.18 -1.25 -16.66
N GLU A 281 -14.16 -0.43 -17.07
CA GLU A 281 -14.27 0.09 -18.44
C GLU A 281 -13.02 0.89 -18.84
N GLU A 282 -12.47 1.70 -17.93
CA GLU A 282 -11.22 2.43 -18.12
C GLU A 282 -10.03 1.48 -18.37
N GLN A 283 -9.78 0.53 -17.46
CA GLN A 283 -8.64 -0.39 -17.57
C GLN A 283 -8.69 -1.22 -18.85
N THR A 284 -9.89 -1.70 -19.21
CA THR A 284 -10.11 -2.45 -20.45
C THR A 284 -9.87 -1.57 -21.68
N GLY A 285 -10.32 -0.31 -21.63
CA GLY A 285 -10.07 0.68 -22.68
C GLY A 285 -8.58 0.97 -22.88
N GLU A 286 -7.83 1.16 -21.80
CA GLU A 286 -6.38 1.40 -21.86
C GLU A 286 -5.63 0.22 -22.47
N ALA A 287 -5.94 -1.02 -22.05
CA ALA A 287 -5.33 -2.21 -22.62
C ALA A 287 -5.61 -2.33 -24.13
N ARG A 288 -6.85 -2.01 -24.57
CA ARG A 288 -7.22 -2.03 -25.99
C ARG A 288 -6.52 -0.95 -26.80
N ILE A 289 -6.29 0.22 -26.22
CA ILE A 289 -5.51 1.30 -26.86
C ILE A 289 -4.07 0.84 -27.08
N GLN A 290 -3.43 0.24 -26.07
CA GLN A 290 -2.05 -0.26 -26.18
C GLN A 290 -1.92 -1.33 -27.27
N GLU A 291 -2.86 -2.27 -27.34
CA GLU A 291 -2.90 -3.29 -28.40
C GLU A 291 -2.99 -2.66 -29.81
N LEU A 292 -3.91 -1.70 -30.00
CA LEU A 292 -4.06 -1.00 -31.28
C LEU A 292 -2.83 -0.16 -31.64
N GLU A 293 -2.13 0.41 -30.65
CA GLU A 293 -0.87 1.13 -30.87
C GLU A 293 0.25 0.20 -31.34
N GLU A 294 0.34 -1.01 -30.79
CA GLU A 294 1.30 -2.04 -31.22
C GLU A 294 0.99 -2.53 -32.65
N GLU A 295 -0.28 -2.84 -32.94
CA GLU A 295 -0.72 -3.22 -34.29
C GLU A 295 -0.40 -2.12 -35.32
N LEU A 296 -0.66 -0.86 -34.97
CA LEU A 296 -0.39 0.28 -35.83
C LEU A 296 1.13 0.44 -36.09
N LYS A 297 1.96 0.16 -35.08
CA LYS A 297 3.42 0.19 -35.22
C LYS A 297 3.91 -0.90 -36.16
N GLU A 298 3.37 -2.11 -36.05
CA GLU A 298 3.70 -3.21 -36.97
C GLU A 298 3.30 -2.87 -38.41
N PHE A 299 2.11 -2.31 -38.60
CA PHE A 299 1.63 -1.91 -39.92
C PHE A 299 2.50 -0.81 -40.54
N LYS A 300 2.90 0.20 -39.75
CA LYS A 300 3.84 1.25 -40.19
C LYS A 300 5.17 0.66 -40.65
N GLN A 301 5.72 -0.31 -39.92
CA GLN A 301 6.96 -0.98 -40.32
C GLN A 301 6.78 -1.74 -41.65
N LYS A 302 5.69 -2.49 -41.81
CA LYS A 302 5.38 -3.18 -43.08
C LYS A 302 5.27 -2.21 -44.25
N CYS A 303 4.70 -1.03 -44.05
CA CYS A 303 4.66 0.02 -45.07
C CYS A 303 6.06 0.48 -45.49
N LEU A 304 6.95 0.74 -44.52
CA LEU A 304 8.34 1.13 -44.80
C LEU A 304 9.09 0.04 -45.57
N ASP A 305 8.92 -1.23 -45.20
CA ASP A 305 9.56 -2.35 -45.89
C ASP A 305 9.06 -2.47 -47.34
N ARG A 306 7.76 -2.23 -47.56
CA ARG A 306 7.15 -2.24 -48.91
C ARG A 306 7.60 -1.05 -49.75
N GLU A 307 7.73 0.12 -49.14
CA GLU A 307 8.27 1.32 -49.79
C GLU A 307 9.73 1.12 -50.21
N ALA A 308 10.57 0.54 -49.33
CA ALA A 308 11.94 0.19 -49.67
C ALA A 308 12.03 -0.83 -50.82
N MET A 309 11.15 -1.85 -50.83
CA MET A 309 11.04 -2.78 -51.95
C MET A 309 10.66 -2.09 -53.26
N LEU A 310 9.72 -1.15 -53.21
CA LEU A 310 9.28 -0.37 -54.37
C LEU A 310 10.43 0.48 -54.93
N GLU A 311 11.15 1.21 -54.09
CA GLU A 311 12.28 2.04 -54.52
C GLU A 311 13.43 1.20 -55.10
N LYS A 312 13.71 0.03 -54.52
CA LYS A 312 14.67 -0.93 -55.08
C LYS A 312 14.28 -1.36 -56.49
N GLU A 313 13.00 -1.66 -56.73
CA GLU A 313 12.55 -2.11 -58.05
C GLU A 313 12.53 -0.98 -59.08
N LYS A 314 12.15 0.24 -58.67
CA LYS A 314 12.28 1.45 -59.50
C LYS A 314 13.73 1.66 -59.95
N ALA A 315 14.70 1.52 -59.04
CA ALA A 315 16.11 1.65 -59.36
C ALA A 315 16.57 0.60 -60.38
N LYS A 316 16.18 -0.67 -60.23
CA LYS A 316 16.48 -1.73 -61.22
C LYS A 316 15.91 -1.42 -62.59
N VAL A 317 14.66 -0.97 -62.66
CA VAL A 317 14.01 -0.61 -63.93
C VAL A 317 14.71 0.57 -64.58
N LEU A 318 15.15 1.57 -63.81
CA LEU A 318 15.96 2.68 -64.32
C LEU A 318 17.29 2.20 -64.90
N THR A 319 18.02 1.31 -64.20
CA THR A 319 19.26 0.72 -64.71
C THR A 319 19.03 -0.08 -65.99
N ALA A 320 17.99 -0.91 -66.05
CA ALA A 320 17.67 -1.72 -67.23
C ALA A 320 17.25 -0.90 -68.46
N ARG A 321 16.75 0.33 -68.25
CA ARG A 321 16.39 1.27 -69.33
C ARG A 321 17.57 2.09 -69.84
N ALA A 322 18.71 2.09 -69.14
CA ALA A 322 19.89 2.81 -69.58
C ALA A 322 20.44 2.18 -70.87
N PRO A 323 20.72 2.96 -71.93
CA PRO A 323 21.35 2.43 -73.13
C PRO A 323 22.78 1.98 -72.84
N LEU A 324 23.25 0.95 -73.55
CA LEU A 324 24.66 0.53 -73.48
C LEU A 324 25.55 1.68 -73.98
N THR A 325 26.69 1.87 -73.32
CA THR A 325 27.69 2.83 -73.79
C THR A 325 28.45 2.24 -74.96
N LEU A 326 29.12 3.08 -75.75
CA LEU A 326 29.96 2.62 -76.85
C LEU A 326 31.07 1.66 -76.34
N ASP A 327 31.64 1.92 -75.16
CA ASP A 327 32.64 1.05 -74.54
C ASP A 327 32.08 -0.30 -74.04
N ASP A 328 30.77 -0.40 -73.77
CA ASP A 328 30.13 -1.68 -73.41
C ASP A 328 29.90 -2.59 -74.63
N VAL A 329 30.00 -2.04 -75.85
CA VAL A 329 29.63 -2.72 -77.11
C VAL A 329 30.86 -3.21 -77.91
N ILE A 330 32.02 -2.57 -77.73
CA ILE A 330 33.24 -2.84 -78.50
C ILE A 330 34.20 -3.72 -77.70
#